data_AF-W5SKJ5-F1
#
_entry.id   AF-W5SKJ5-F1
#
_cell.length_a   1.000
_cell.length_b   1.000
_cell.length_c   1.000
_cell.angle_alpha   90.00
_cell.angle_beta   90.00
_cell.angle_gamma   90.00
#
_symmetry.space_group_name_H-M   'P 1'
#
loop_
_entity.id
_entity.type
_entity.pdbx_description
1 polymer ?
#
loop_
_entity_poly.entity_id
_entity_poly.type
_entity_poly.pdbx_seq_one_letter_code
_entity_poly.pdbx_strand_id
1 'polypeptide(L)'
;MKNMIIKILVLLLMGLFGSCHLKGLVDISTEEDGEDIKFKIRFKESNGFDQNSNNNEELTNLLVNKSGLSKQQIKAIQHLRRIVVDFDQEDKYTNNEFYQFIDCLKGLELKDLADNILCIINEIEEVIKFIRAVKNDKKKQELYLEFKQLEDDYMSIIRDSYSRPVINRAEIIKIYNLIQKNKFETFKYQRIRAVDFASTRENKELIRYIKEIIDNDAQLSEETSQINKDRHYTRLIFKISESSYLNEDFLTSFSKKISELRKIINSVMLVIENEQDTNKKQEMKTQFNNAKEEYESDVVNIYMNFDHMKDRPEWSQFLGLQERIFLYKNSFNRIITSS
;
A
#
# COMPACT_ATOMS: atom_id res chain seq x y z
N MET A 1 -23.34 2.20 33.79
CA MET A 1 -21.95 1.94 33.35
C MET A 1 -21.78 1.97 31.83
N LYS A 2 -22.55 1.21 31.02
CA LYS A 2 -22.49 1.25 29.54
C LYS A 2 -22.56 2.67 28.94
N ASN A 3 -23.56 3.48 29.30
CA ASN A 3 -23.70 4.85 28.79
C ASN A 3 -22.56 5.82 29.18
N MET A 4 -21.84 5.54 30.27
CA MET A 4 -20.72 6.37 30.72
C MET A 4 -19.44 6.00 29.96
N ILE A 5 -19.21 4.70 29.71
CA ILE A 5 -18.12 4.21 28.87
C ILE A 5 -18.28 4.69 27.42
N ILE A 6 -19.51 4.68 26.89
CA ILE A 6 -19.81 5.17 25.53
C ILE A 6 -19.54 6.68 25.41
N LYS A 7 -19.96 7.49 26.39
CA LYS A 7 -19.66 8.94 26.39
C LYS A 7 -18.17 9.23 26.48
N ILE A 8 -17.40 8.44 27.24
CA ILE A 8 -15.95 8.55 27.33
C ILE A 8 -15.28 8.15 26.00
N LEU A 9 -15.78 7.12 25.31
CA LEU A 9 -15.26 6.70 24.01
C LEU A 9 -15.52 7.76 22.92
N VAL A 10 -16.71 8.37 22.93
CA VAL A 10 -17.07 9.46 22.01
C VAL A 10 -16.23 10.71 22.29
N LEU A 11 -15.99 11.06 23.55
CA LEU A 11 -15.10 12.16 23.92
C LEU A 11 -13.62 11.88 23.57
N LEU A 12 -13.15 10.64 23.71
CA LEU A 12 -11.80 10.22 23.28
C LEU A 12 -11.65 10.25 21.75
N LEU A 13 -12.67 9.83 21.00
CA LEU A 13 -12.68 9.92 19.54
C LEU A 13 -12.75 11.38 19.09
N MET A 14 -13.60 12.22 19.69
CA MET A 14 -13.62 13.66 19.43
C MET A 14 -12.31 14.36 19.85
N GLY A 15 -11.60 13.86 20.87
CA GLY A 15 -10.27 14.32 21.27
C GLY A 15 -9.19 13.93 20.26
N LEU A 16 -9.19 12.67 19.81
CA LEU A 16 -8.27 12.15 18.78
C LEU A 16 -8.49 12.79 17.40
N PHE A 17 -9.73 13.12 17.06
CA PHE A 17 -10.07 13.84 15.82
C PHE A 17 -10.07 15.37 15.97
N GLY A 18 -10.05 15.88 17.20
CA GLY A 18 -9.97 17.31 17.52
C GLY A 18 -8.55 17.84 17.67
N SER A 19 -7.56 16.97 17.90
CA SER A 19 -6.14 17.33 18.04
C SER A 19 -5.33 17.26 16.74
N CYS A 20 -5.95 16.85 15.64
CA CYS A 20 -5.37 16.88 14.29
C CYS A 20 -6.32 17.66 13.36
N HIS A 21 -5.80 18.24 12.28
CA HIS A 21 -6.44 19.14 11.30
C HIS A 21 -7.70 18.61 10.56
N LEU A 22 -8.54 17.77 11.17
CA LEU A 22 -9.78 17.22 10.62
C LEU A 22 -11.03 18.05 10.94
N LYS A 23 -10.87 19.21 11.60
CA LYS A 23 -11.98 20.10 11.97
C LYS A 23 -12.66 20.63 10.69
N GLY A 24 -13.80 20.04 10.34
CA GLY A 24 -14.63 20.42 9.18
C GLY A 24 -14.81 19.36 8.07
N LEU A 25 -14.11 18.22 8.15
CA LEU A 25 -14.08 17.19 7.09
C LEU A 25 -14.96 15.95 7.36
N VAL A 26 -15.40 15.76 8.61
CA VAL A 26 -16.09 14.54 9.05
C VAL A 26 -17.36 14.92 9.80
N ASP A 27 -18.51 14.52 9.27
CA ASP A 27 -19.79 14.60 9.98
C ASP A 27 -20.13 13.21 10.53
N ILE A 28 -20.16 13.07 11.85
CA ILE A 28 -20.43 11.81 12.55
C ILE A 28 -21.83 11.89 13.15
N SER A 29 -22.79 11.20 12.54
CA SER A 29 -24.13 11.04 13.11
C SER A 29 -24.31 9.64 13.69
N THR A 30 -24.89 9.56 14.89
CA THR A 30 -25.29 8.31 15.54
C THR A 30 -26.79 8.12 15.39
N GLU A 31 -27.22 7.02 14.77
CA GLU A 31 -28.60 6.52 14.87
C GLU A 31 -28.61 5.45 15.96
N GLU A 32 -29.30 5.73 17.07
CA GLU A 32 -29.49 4.78 18.17
C GLU A 32 -30.72 3.92 17.87
N ASP A 33 -30.51 2.76 17.24
CA ASP A 33 -31.52 1.70 17.19
C ASP A 33 -31.13 0.59 18.17
N GLY A 34 -31.71 0.67 19.38
CA GLY A 34 -32.02 -0.41 20.33
C GLY A 34 -30.90 -1.37 20.80
N GLU A 35 -30.10 -1.93 19.90
CA GLU A 35 -29.11 -2.98 20.19
C GLU A 35 -27.80 -2.84 19.40
N ASP A 36 -27.71 -1.98 18.37
CA ASP A 36 -26.49 -1.76 17.58
C ASP A 36 -26.24 -0.28 17.27
N ILE A 37 -25.03 0.23 17.60
CA ILE A 37 -24.61 1.58 17.21
C ILE A 37 -24.02 1.52 15.80
N LYS A 38 -24.77 1.92 14.78
CA LYS A 38 -24.24 2.13 13.42
C LYS A 38 -23.63 3.52 13.30
N PHE A 39 -22.30 3.56 13.14
CA PHE A 39 -21.59 4.79 12.80
C PHE A 39 -21.74 5.05 11.30
N LYS A 40 -22.47 6.11 10.94
CA LYS A 40 -22.53 6.59 9.57
C LYS A 40 -21.57 7.76 9.42
N ILE A 41 -20.36 7.49 8.96
CA ILE A 41 -19.39 8.52 8.61
C ILE A 41 -19.74 9.03 7.21
N ARG A 42 -20.30 10.23 7.12
CA ARG A 42 -20.47 10.93 5.84
C ARG A 42 -19.25 11.82 5.63
N PHE A 43 -18.43 11.45 4.67
CA PHE A 43 -17.42 12.35 4.13
C PHE A 43 -18.17 13.38 3.29
N LYS A 44 -17.95 14.68 3.55
CA LYS A 44 -18.24 15.67 2.52
C LYS A 44 -17.48 15.22 1.28
N GLU A 45 -18.17 15.14 0.14
CA GLU A 45 -17.48 15.05 -1.14
C GLU A 45 -16.38 16.11 -1.10
N SER A 46 -15.15 15.75 -1.52
CA SER A 46 -14.20 16.80 -1.81
C SER A 46 -14.88 17.62 -2.89
N ASN A 47 -15.35 18.82 -2.53
CA ASN A 47 -15.81 19.78 -3.52
C ASN A 47 -14.64 19.88 -4.49
N GLY A 48 -14.79 19.29 -5.68
CA GLY A 48 -13.70 19.20 -6.63
C GLY A 48 -13.26 20.61 -6.94
N PHE A 49 -12.00 20.96 -6.65
CA PHE A 49 -11.27 22.14 -7.11
C PHE A 49 -11.99 23.52 -7.23
N ASP A 50 -13.19 23.73 -6.71
CA ASP A 50 -13.99 24.95 -6.83
C ASP A 50 -13.91 25.79 -5.54
N GLN A 51 -13.88 27.13 -5.54
CA GLN A 51 -13.49 28.16 -6.50
C GLN A 51 -13.49 29.45 -5.65
N ASN A 52 -12.34 29.91 -5.17
CA ASN A 52 -12.23 31.28 -4.65
C ASN A 52 -11.94 32.16 -5.86
N SER A 53 -12.97 32.83 -6.40
CA SER A 53 -13.01 33.29 -7.79
C SER A 53 -12.07 34.47 -8.11
N ASN A 54 -11.84 35.39 -7.18
CA ASN A 54 -11.16 36.65 -7.55
C ASN A 54 -9.63 36.55 -7.61
N ASN A 55 -8.99 35.77 -6.73
CA ASN A 55 -7.51 35.64 -6.71
C ASN A 55 -6.98 34.60 -7.73
N ASN A 56 -7.84 33.72 -8.22
CA ASN A 56 -7.47 32.74 -9.26
C ASN A 56 -7.40 33.38 -10.65
N GLU A 57 -8.18 34.43 -10.91
CA GLU A 57 -8.23 35.09 -12.21
C GLU A 57 -6.95 35.90 -12.51
N GLU A 58 -6.44 36.64 -11.52
CA GLU A 58 -5.18 37.40 -11.63
C GLU A 58 -3.97 36.49 -11.90
N LEU A 59 -3.83 35.41 -11.13
CA LEU A 59 -2.78 34.40 -11.37
C LEU A 59 -2.94 33.73 -12.74
N THR A 60 -4.16 33.40 -13.13
CA THR A 60 -4.42 32.76 -14.43
C THR A 60 -4.01 33.69 -15.58
N ASN A 61 -4.35 34.96 -15.49
CA ASN A 61 -3.98 35.97 -16.49
C ASN A 61 -2.45 36.15 -16.55
N LEU A 62 -1.76 36.22 -15.41
CA LEU A 62 -0.29 36.24 -15.34
C LEU A 62 0.33 35.03 -16.05
N LEU A 63 -0.14 33.82 -15.72
CA LEU A 63 0.41 32.57 -16.25
C LEU A 63 0.17 32.40 -17.76
N VAL A 64 -1.03 32.75 -18.23
CA VAL A 64 -1.40 32.72 -19.66
C VAL A 64 -0.52 33.68 -20.46
N ASN A 65 -0.34 34.91 -19.96
CA ASN A 65 0.45 35.94 -20.65
C ASN A 65 1.95 35.63 -20.66
N LYS A 66 2.47 34.98 -19.62
CA LYS A 66 3.91 34.81 -19.44
C LYS A 66 4.51 33.57 -20.09
N SER A 67 3.76 32.49 -20.25
CA SER A 67 4.42 31.18 -20.33
C SER A 67 3.83 30.12 -21.24
N GLY A 68 2.77 30.40 -22.03
CA GLY A 68 2.22 29.42 -22.97
C GLY A 68 1.84 28.08 -22.31
N LEU A 69 1.57 28.10 -21.00
CA LEU A 69 1.24 26.93 -20.20
C LEU A 69 -0.12 26.38 -20.65
N SER A 70 -0.21 25.05 -20.65
CA SER A 70 -1.49 24.36 -20.83
C SER A 70 -2.42 24.60 -19.63
N LYS A 71 -3.71 24.34 -19.82
CA LYS A 71 -4.72 24.41 -18.74
C LYS A 71 -4.36 23.53 -17.53
N GLN A 72 -3.74 22.36 -17.76
CA GLN A 72 -3.33 21.46 -16.68
C GLN A 72 -2.12 22.00 -15.91
N GLN A 73 -1.15 22.57 -16.61
CA GLN A 73 0.01 23.21 -15.99
C GLN A 73 -0.40 24.44 -15.16
N ILE A 74 -1.37 25.24 -15.63
CA ILE A 74 -1.94 26.34 -14.84
C ILE A 74 -2.57 25.82 -13.54
N LYS A 75 -3.36 24.75 -13.62
CA LYS A 75 -3.93 24.09 -12.43
C LYS A 75 -2.85 23.59 -11.46
N ALA A 76 -1.72 23.11 -11.98
CA ALA A 76 -0.60 22.68 -11.15
C ALA A 76 0.03 23.83 -10.37
N ILE A 77 0.24 24.99 -11.01
CA ILE A 77 0.74 26.19 -10.31
C ILE A 77 -0.30 26.73 -9.31
N GLN A 78 -1.59 26.68 -9.64
CA GLN A 78 -2.65 27.03 -8.70
C GLN A 78 -2.68 26.11 -7.49
N HIS A 79 -2.41 24.80 -7.67
CA HIS A 79 -2.29 23.86 -6.57
C HIS A 79 -1.13 24.23 -5.64
N LEU A 80 0.05 24.56 -6.20
CA LEU A 80 1.18 25.05 -5.41
C LEU A 80 0.81 26.32 -4.62
N ARG A 81 0.13 27.28 -5.25
CA ARG A 81 -0.37 28.49 -4.57
C ARG A 81 -1.21 28.12 -3.35
N ARG A 82 -2.18 27.21 -3.50
CA ARG A 82 -3.07 26.79 -2.40
C ARG A 82 -2.28 26.18 -1.24
N ILE A 83 -1.27 25.36 -1.53
CA ILE A 83 -0.42 24.75 -0.49
C ILE A 83 0.28 25.81 0.35
N VAL A 84 0.83 26.85 -0.28
CA VAL A 84 1.73 27.81 0.39
C VAL A 84 1.02 29.07 0.91
N VAL A 85 -0.06 29.52 0.26
CA VAL A 85 -0.78 30.76 0.62
C VAL A 85 -2.02 30.48 1.47
N ASP A 86 -2.81 29.45 1.13
CA ASP A 86 -4.11 29.22 1.78
C ASP A 86 -3.96 28.37 3.07
N PHE A 87 -2.85 28.53 3.81
CA PHE A 87 -2.51 27.75 5.01
C PHE A 87 -2.76 28.53 6.31
N ASP A 88 -3.71 28.06 7.13
CA ASP A 88 -4.26 28.75 8.31
C ASP A 88 -3.29 28.95 9.50
N GLN A 89 -2.09 28.35 9.52
CA GLN A 89 -1.13 28.62 10.60
C GLN A 89 -0.28 29.85 10.26
N GLU A 90 -0.72 30.99 10.76
CA GLU A 90 0.03 32.27 10.84
C GLU A 90 0.33 32.97 9.50
N ASP A 91 -0.52 32.85 8.47
CA ASP A 91 -0.50 33.65 7.22
C ASP A 91 0.93 34.03 6.73
N LYS A 92 1.84 33.05 6.73
CA LYS A 92 3.28 33.35 6.59
C LYS A 92 3.65 33.82 5.18
N TYR A 93 2.85 33.47 4.17
CA TYR A 93 3.09 33.81 2.78
C TYR A 93 1.83 34.36 2.12
N THR A 94 1.99 35.47 1.39
CA THR A 94 0.91 36.18 0.71
C THR A 94 0.83 35.82 -0.77
N ASN A 95 -0.31 36.12 -1.41
CA ASN A 95 -0.46 36.07 -2.87
C ASN A 95 0.63 36.89 -3.59
N ASN A 96 0.99 38.04 -3.05
CA ASN A 96 1.98 38.93 -3.66
C ASN A 96 3.37 38.28 -3.70
N GLU A 97 3.81 37.67 -2.60
CA GLU A 97 5.08 36.93 -2.56
C GLU A 97 5.06 35.69 -3.46
N PHE A 98 3.88 35.09 -3.65
CA PHE A 98 3.68 34.04 -4.64
C PHE A 98 3.83 34.55 -6.07
N TYR A 99 3.17 35.63 -6.42
CA TYR A 99 3.25 36.21 -7.76
C TYR A 99 4.66 36.72 -8.08
N GLN A 100 5.37 37.30 -7.12
CA GLN A 100 6.78 37.69 -7.29
C GLN A 100 7.68 36.49 -7.57
N PHE A 101 7.48 35.37 -6.89
CA PHE A 101 8.23 34.14 -7.17
C PHE A 101 7.96 33.63 -8.58
N ILE A 102 6.69 33.53 -8.99
CA ILE A 102 6.31 33.16 -10.36
C ILE A 102 6.88 34.17 -11.36
N ASP A 103 6.95 35.46 -10.99
CA ASP A 103 7.47 36.49 -11.87
C ASP A 103 9.01 36.44 -12.03
N CYS A 104 9.72 35.86 -11.08
CA CYS A 104 11.17 35.65 -11.19
C CYS A 104 11.54 34.48 -12.13
N LEU A 105 10.63 33.55 -12.42
CA LEU A 105 10.89 32.40 -13.27
C LEU A 105 10.79 32.74 -14.76
N LYS A 106 11.77 32.28 -15.55
CA LYS A 106 11.70 32.35 -17.02
C LYS A 106 10.67 31.35 -17.54
N GLY A 107 10.18 31.57 -18.77
CA GLY A 107 9.11 30.75 -19.36
C GLY A 107 9.39 29.24 -19.35
N LEU A 108 10.63 28.81 -19.67
CA LEU A 108 11.04 27.40 -19.59
C LEU A 108 11.07 26.88 -18.14
N GLU A 109 11.65 27.63 -17.22
CA GLU A 109 11.75 27.24 -15.80
C GLU A 109 10.38 27.08 -15.14
N LEU A 110 9.45 27.99 -15.47
CA LEU A 110 8.07 27.94 -14.99
C LEU A 110 7.31 26.74 -15.58
N LYS A 111 7.54 26.42 -16.86
CA LYS A 111 6.95 25.24 -17.51
C LYS A 111 7.46 23.95 -16.87
N ASP A 112 8.76 23.84 -16.65
CA ASP A 112 9.37 22.68 -15.99
C ASP A 112 8.85 22.50 -14.56
N LEU A 113 8.70 23.59 -13.81
CA LEU A 113 8.10 23.56 -12.47
C LEU A 113 6.64 23.08 -12.53
N ALA A 114 5.86 23.60 -13.47
CA ALA A 114 4.46 23.21 -13.64
C ALA A 114 4.30 21.73 -14.01
N ASP A 115 5.13 21.21 -14.92
CA ASP A 115 5.13 19.79 -15.30
C ASP A 115 5.51 18.89 -14.13
N ASN A 116 6.50 19.32 -13.34
CA ASN A 116 6.95 18.59 -12.17
C ASN A 116 5.86 18.52 -11.07
N ILE A 117 5.11 19.60 -10.83
CA ILE A 117 3.96 19.59 -9.90
C ILE A 117 2.80 18.77 -10.47
N LEU A 118 2.52 18.91 -11.77
CA LEU A 118 1.47 18.13 -12.45
C LEU A 118 1.73 16.63 -12.32
N CYS A 119 2.99 16.19 -12.40
CA CYS A 119 3.36 14.81 -12.15
C CYS A 119 2.90 14.32 -10.76
N ILE A 120 3.02 15.15 -9.73
CA ILE A 120 2.59 14.80 -8.36
C ILE A 120 1.07 14.75 -8.24
N ILE A 121 0.37 15.70 -8.86
CA ILE A 121 -1.10 15.71 -8.89
C ILE A 121 -1.62 14.43 -9.54
N ASN A 122 -1.04 14.02 -10.67
CA ASN A 122 -1.41 12.78 -11.35
C ASN A 122 -1.14 11.54 -10.46
N GLU A 123 -0.03 11.53 -9.72
CA GLU A 123 0.28 10.45 -8.77
C GLU A 123 -0.75 10.39 -7.63
N ILE A 124 -1.15 11.53 -7.06
CA ILE A 124 -2.21 11.63 -6.05
C ILE A 124 -3.54 11.07 -6.59
N GLU A 125 -3.93 11.46 -7.79
CA GLU A 125 -5.15 10.96 -8.44
C GLU A 125 -5.13 9.44 -8.63
N GLU A 126 -3.99 8.90 -9.08
CA GLU A 126 -3.81 7.46 -9.23
C GLU A 126 -3.80 6.74 -7.87
N VAL A 127 -3.20 7.30 -6.81
CA VAL A 127 -3.26 6.70 -5.46
C VAL A 127 -4.71 6.58 -5.01
N ILE A 128 -5.50 7.65 -5.14
CA ILE A 128 -6.92 7.66 -4.76
C ILE A 128 -7.70 6.60 -5.55
N LYS A 129 -7.45 6.47 -6.85
CA LYS A 129 -8.06 5.44 -7.70
C LYS A 129 -7.72 4.02 -7.22
N PHE A 130 -6.46 3.77 -6.87
CA PHE A 130 -6.03 2.49 -6.30
C PHE A 130 -6.71 2.19 -4.97
N ILE A 131 -6.79 3.16 -4.05
CA ILE A 131 -7.50 3.00 -2.77
C ILE A 131 -8.97 2.67 -3.01
N ARG A 132 -9.64 3.37 -3.93
CA ARG A 132 -11.06 3.13 -4.27
C ARG A 132 -11.30 1.72 -4.79
N ALA A 133 -10.34 1.12 -5.49
CA ALA A 133 -10.43 -0.23 -6.02
C ALA A 133 -10.34 -1.33 -4.94
N VAL A 134 -9.82 -1.02 -3.74
CA VAL A 134 -9.70 -1.98 -2.63
C VAL A 134 -11.08 -2.48 -2.20
N LYS A 135 -11.27 -3.80 -2.17
CA LYS A 135 -12.58 -4.40 -1.86
C LYS A 135 -12.96 -4.32 -0.39
N ASN A 136 -11.98 -4.37 0.51
CA ASN A 136 -12.22 -4.36 1.95
C ASN A 136 -12.34 -2.92 2.49
N ASP A 137 -13.52 -2.52 2.95
CA ASP A 137 -13.77 -1.13 3.37
C ASP A 137 -12.97 -0.68 4.60
N LYS A 138 -12.75 -1.57 5.57
CA LYS A 138 -11.89 -1.25 6.73
C LYS A 138 -10.46 -0.96 6.27
N LYS A 139 -9.92 -1.79 5.39
CA LYS A 139 -8.57 -1.60 4.84
C LYS A 139 -8.47 -0.40 3.91
N LYS A 140 -9.51 -0.12 3.13
CA LYS A 140 -9.63 1.09 2.31
C LYS A 140 -9.54 2.35 3.17
N GLN A 141 -10.23 2.37 4.32
CA GLN A 141 -10.15 3.48 5.27
C GLN A 141 -8.75 3.62 5.90
N GLU A 142 -8.13 2.52 6.33
CA GLU A 142 -6.75 2.52 6.85
C GLU A 142 -5.77 3.09 5.80
N LEU A 143 -5.85 2.63 4.55
CA LEU A 143 -5.01 3.11 3.45
C LEU A 143 -5.25 4.60 3.13
N TYR A 144 -6.50 5.06 3.20
CA TYR A 144 -6.81 6.47 2.99
C TYR A 144 -6.19 7.37 4.06
N LEU A 145 -6.21 6.94 5.32
CA LEU A 145 -5.55 7.67 6.42
C LEU A 145 -4.01 7.68 6.26
N GLU A 146 -3.41 6.54 5.89
CA GLU A 146 -1.97 6.48 5.59
C GLU A 146 -1.59 7.40 4.41
N PHE A 147 -2.40 7.41 3.35
CA PHE A 147 -2.20 8.32 2.21
C PHE A 147 -2.32 9.78 2.61
N LYS A 148 -3.30 10.14 3.45
CA LYS A 148 -3.47 11.52 3.92
C LYS A 148 -2.26 12.01 4.69
N GLN A 149 -1.66 11.17 5.52
CA GLN A 149 -0.40 11.52 6.18
C GLN A 149 0.72 11.79 5.15
N LEU A 150 0.85 10.96 4.11
CA LEU A 150 1.84 11.18 3.04
C LEU A 150 1.60 12.48 2.25
N GLU A 151 0.34 12.84 2.04
CA GLU A 151 -0.07 14.08 1.39
C GLU A 151 0.21 15.31 2.29
N ASP A 152 -0.09 15.21 3.58
CA ASP A 152 0.18 16.27 4.56
C ASP A 152 1.70 16.51 4.72
N ASP A 153 2.49 15.43 4.80
CA ASP A 153 3.96 15.49 4.82
C ASP A 153 4.50 16.19 3.56
N TYR A 154 3.92 15.87 2.39
CA TYR A 154 4.26 16.53 1.14
C TYR A 154 3.97 18.04 1.18
N MET A 155 2.75 18.42 1.57
CA MET A 155 2.37 19.82 1.67
C MET A 155 3.27 20.58 2.66
N SER A 156 3.62 19.96 3.78
CA SER A 156 4.55 20.52 4.76
C SER A 156 5.94 20.78 4.16
N ILE A 157 6.52 19.81 3.45
CA ILE A 157 7.82 19.97 2.78
C ILE A 157 7.80 21.08 1.73
N ILE A 158 6.70 21.22 0.98
CA ILE A 158 6.55 22.29 -0.01
C ILE A 158 6.50 23.66 0.67
N ARG A 159 5.77 23.80 1.78
CA ARG A 159 5.76 25.04 2.59
C ARG A 159 7.14 25.37 3.15
N ASP A 160 7.85 24.38 3.68
CA ASP A 160 9.22 24.54 4.17
C ASP A 160 10.18 24.96 3.05
N SER A 161 10.02 24.38 1.86
CA SER A 161 10.80 24.75 0.67
C SER A 161 10.54 26.20 0.26
N TYR A 162 9.30 26.66 0.42
CA TYR A 162 8.91 28.03 0.15
C TYR A 162 9.53 29.06 1.11
N SER A 163 9.90 28.63 2.32
CA SER A 163 10.65 29.46 3.28
C SER A 163 12.10 29.74 2.89
N ARG A 164 12.63 29.04 1.89
CA ARG A 164 14.00 29.21 1.41
C ARG A 164 14.11 30.43 0.48
N PRO A 165 15.34 30.94 0.22
CA PRO A 165 15.56 32.04 -0.70
C PRO A 165 14.94 31.79 -2.07
N VAL A 166 14.29 32.81 -2.64
CA VAL A 166 13.53 32.75 -3.91
C VAL A 166 14.29 32.04 -5.03
N ILE A 167 15.58 32.34 -5.16
CA ILE A 167 16.47 31.82 -6.22
C ILE A 167 16.58 30.29 -6.23
N ASN A 168 16.34 29.62 -5.10
CA ASN A 168 16.49 28.16 -4.98
C ASN A 168 15.15 27.42 -4.87
N ARG A 169 14.02 28.13 -4.75
CA ARG A 169 12.71 27.51 -4.43
C ARG A 169 12.29 26.48 -5.48
N ALA A 170 12.38 26.81 -6.76
CA ALA A 170 11.94 25.94 -7.84
C ALA A 170 12.71 24.62 -7.88
N GLU A 171 14.04 24.66 -7.77
CA GLU A 171 14.90 23.46 -7.77
C GLU A 171 14.68 22.59 -6.52
N ILE A 172 14.52 23.21 -5.35
CA ILE A 172 14.21 22.48 -4.11
C ILE A 172 12.85 21.78 -4.22
N ILE A 173 11.82 22.48 -4.71
CA ILE A 173 10.49 21.89 -4.96
C ILE A 173 10.60 20.70 -5.92
N LYS A 174 11.37 20.82 -7.01
CA LYS A 174 11.56 19.73 -7.98
C LYS A 174 12.20 18.48 -7.34
N ILE A 175 13.23 18.66 -6.52
CA ILE A 175 13.89 17.56 -5.80
C ILE A 175 12.91 16.86 -4.87
N TYR A 176 12.14 17.61 -4.08
CA TYR A 176 11.17 17.02 -3.16
C TYR A 176 9.99 16.38 -3.88
N ASN A 177 9.52 16.94 -4.99
CA ASN A 177 8.52 16.32 -5.84
C ASN A 177 9.01 14.97 -6.36
N LEU A 178 10.26 14.85 -6.82
CA LEU A 178 10.82 13.55 -7.23
C LEU A 178 10.82 12.51 -6.09
N ILE A 179 11.26 12.91 -4.90
CA ILE A 179 11.26 12.04 -3.71
C ILE A 179 9.83 11.62 -3.35
N GLN A 180 8.89 12.55 -3.38
CA GLN A 180 7.49 12.28 -3.05
C GLN A 180 6.80 11.40 -4.09
N LYS A 181 7.10 11.60 -5.39
CA LYS A 181 6.63 10.73 -6.47
C LYS A 181 6.98 9.27 -6.17
N ASN A 182 8.24 9.00 -5.82
CA ASN A 182 8.70 7.67 -5.46
C ASN A 182 7.96 7.10 -4.24
N LYS A 183 7.65 7.95 -3.24
CA LYS A 183 6.84 7.54 -2.08
C LYS A 183 5.41 7.16 -2.49
N PHE A 184 4.76 7.94 -3.36
CA PHE A 184 3.42 7.63 -3.86
C PHE A 184 3.41 6.35 -4.71
N GLU A 185 4.38 6.16 -5.60
CA GLU A 185 4.53 4.92 -6.37
C GLU A 185 4.74 3.71 -5.46
N THR A 186 5.63 3.83 -4.47
CA THR A 186 5.85 2.80 -3.44
C THR A 186 4.54 2.48 -2.71
N PHE A 187 3.79 3.50 -2.30
CA PHE A 187 2.51 3.32 -1.64
C PHE A 187 1.48 2.60 -2.53
N LYS A 188 1.35 2.98 -3.81
CA LYS A 188 0.44 2.32 -4.76
C LYS A 188 0.79 0.87 -5.00
N TYR A 189 2.02 0.63 -5.42
CA TYR A 189 2.43 -0.67 -5.94
C TYR A 189 2.78 -1.67 -4.85
N GLN A 190 3.27 -1.19 -3.70
CA GLN A 190 3.62 -2.08 -2.59
C GLN A 190 2.51 -2.16 -1.56
N ARG A 191 2.01 -1.01 -1.07
CA ARG A 191 1.11 -0.99 0.08
C ARG A 191 -0.33 -1.29 -0.28
N ILE A 192 -0.91 -0.59 -1.24
CA ILE A 192 -2.31 -0.80 -1.61
C ILE A 192 -2.51 -2.19 -2.22
N ARG A 193 -1.65 -2.59 -3.17
CA ARG A 193 -1.74 -3.91 -3.82
C ARG A 193 -1.57 -5.06 -2.84
N ALA A 194 -0.58 -5.00 -1.93
CA ALA A 194 -0.39 -6.04 -0.93
C ALA A 194 -1.63 -6.19 -0.02
N VAL A 195 -2.24 -5.07 0.36
CA VAL A 195 -3.45 -5.07 1.19
C VAL A 195 -4.65 -5.64 0.45
N ASP A 196 -4.86 -5.26 -0.82
CA ASP A 196 -5.96 -5.81 -1.63
C ASP A 196 -5.77 -7.31 -1.87
N PHE A 197 -4.57 -7.73 -2.23
CA PHE A 197 -4.21 -9.13 -2.39
C PHE A 197 -4.48 -9.94 -1.10
N ALA A 198 -4.02 -9.46 0.06
CA ALA A 198 -4.23 -10.14 1.35
C ALA A 198 -5.68 -10.07 1.85
N SER A 199 -6.57 -9.35 1.17
CA SER A 199 -7.95 -9.17 1.62
C SER A 199 -8.88 -10.33 1.25
N THR A 200 -8.57 -11.07 0.18
CA THR A 200 -9.40 -12.17 -0.33
C THR A 200 -9.38 -13.38 0.61
N ARG A 201 -10.44 -14.19 0.57
CA ARG A 201 -10.52 -15.40 1.41
C ARG A 201 -9.48 -16.41 1.00
N GLU A 202 -9.33 -16.67 -0.31
CA GLU A 202 -8.35 -17.63 -0.82
C GLU A 202 -6.94 -17.25 -0.41
N ASN A 203 -6.58 -15.97 -0.54
CA ASN A 203 -5.24 -15.52 -0.19
C ASN A 203 -5.05 -15.61 1.32
N LYS A 204 -5.99 -15.19 2.17
CA LYS A 204 -5.86 -15.37 3.64
C LYS A 204 -5.61 -16.81 4.06
N GLU A 205 -6.26 -17.77 3.42
CA GLU A 205 -6.04 -19.20 3.67
C GLU A 205 -4.64 -19.66 3.25
N LEU A 206 -4.15 -19.15 2.11
CA LEU A 206 -2.77 -19.37 1.66
C LEU A 206 -1.75 -18.74 2.61
N ILE A 207 -2.01 -17.51 3.07
CA ILE A 207 -1.18 -16.81 4.06
C ILE A 207 -1.05 -17.66 5.32
N ARG A 208 -2.18 -18.18 5.83
CA ARG A 208 -2.17 -19.02 7.02
C ARG A 208 -1.39 -20.31 6.79
N TYR A 209 -1.58 -20.94 5.64
CA TYR A 209 -0.88 -22.18 5.29
C TYR A 209 0.64 -22.01 5.24
N ILE A 210 1.14 -20.96 4.57
CA ILE A 210 2.58 -20.70 4.52
C ILE A 210 3.10 -20.34 5.92
N LYS A 211 2.33 -19.58 6.71
CA LYS A 211 2.68 -19.29 8.11
C LYS A 211 2.80 -20.56 8.94
N GLU A 212 1.88 -21.52 8.79
CA GLU A 212 1.95 -22.83 9.46
C GLU A 212 3.23 -23.59 9.11
N ILE A 213 3.65 -23.59 7.83
CA ILE A 213 4.91 -24.21 7.40
C ILE A 213 6.10 -23.57 8.14
N ILE A 214 6.16 -22.24 8.16
CA ILE A 214 7.24 -21.49 8.80
C ILE A 214 7.22 -21.67 10.32
N ASP A 215 6.05 -21.73 10.94
CA ASP A 215 5.91 -21.89 12.39
C ASP A 215 6.27 -23.31 12.87
N ASN A 216 6.13 -24.32 12.01
CA ASN A 216 6.44 -25.71 12.33
C ASN A 216 7.92 -26.09 12.10
N ASP A 217 8.73 -25.20 11.52
CA ASP A 217 10.15 -25.46 11.32
C ASP A 217 10.92 -25.37 12.66
N ALA A 218 11.54 -26.48 13.07
CA ALA A 218 12.20 -26.60 14.36
C ALA A 218 13.47 -25.74 14.47
N GLN A 219 14.19 -25.49 13.36
CA GLN A 219 15.39 -24.65 13.34
C GLN A 219 15.04 -23.17 13.60
N LEU A 220 13.85 -22.74 13.19
CA LEU A 220 13.38 -21.38 13.44
C LEU A 220 12.95 -21.14 14.90
N SER A 221 12.65 -22.16 15.69
CA SER A 221 12.08 -21.97 17.04
C SER A 221 12.99 -21.21 18.02
N GLU A 222 14.32 -21.31 17.86
CA GLU A 222 15.31 -20.54 18.66
C GLU A 222 15.63 -19.17 18.04
N GLU A 223 15.96 -19.09 16.75
CA GLU A 223 16.36 -17.82 16.09
C GLU A 223 15.19 -16.85 15.84
N THR A 224 13.96 -17.33 15.67
CA THR A 224 12.78 -16.47 15.40
C THR A 224 11.99 -16.05 16.64
N SER A 225 12.37 -16.48 17.85
CA SER A 225 11.74 -15.99 19.10
C SER A 225 11.86 -14.47 19.27
N GLN A 226 12.87 -13.84 18.63
CA GLN A 226 13.05 -12.39 18.54
C GLN A 226 12.40 -11.75 17.29
N ILE A 227 11.99 -12.54 16.29
CA ILE A 227 11.57 -12.05 14.97
C ILE A 227 10.04 -11.99 14.93
N ASN A 228 9.49 -10.79 14.77
CA ASN A 228 8.04 -10.59 14.65
C ASN A 228 7.52 -11.25 13.36
N LYS A 229 7.04 -12.50 13.47
CA LYS A 229 6.66 -13.36 12.35
C LYS A 229 5.55 -12.78 11.47
N ASP A 230 4.63 -11.99 12.05
CA ASP A 230 3.58 -11.29 11.29
C ASP A 230 4.15 -10.19 10.37
N ARG A 231 5.30 -9.62 10.76
CA ARG A 231 6.02 -8.62 9.96
C ARG A 231 6.66 -9.24 8.71
N HIS A 232 7.15 -10.48 8.80
CA HIS A 232 7.90 -11.12 7.72
C HIS A 232 7.01 -11.68 6.60
N TYR A 233 5.83 -12.25 6.91
CA TYR A 233 4.91 -12.66 5.85
C TYR A 233 4.28 -11.47 5.13
N THR A 234 3.89 -10.43 5.88
CA THR A 234 3.44 -9.19 5.26
C THR A 234 4.56 -8.61 4.40
N ARG A 235 5.81 -8.63 4.88
CA ARG A 235 7.01 -8.25 4.09
C ARG A 235 7.17 -9.09 2.83
N LEU A 236 6.98 -10.41 2.87
CA LEU A 236 7.04 -11.26 1.67
C LEU A 236 6.01 -10.79 0.62
N ILE A 237 4.75 -10.57 1.01
CA ILE A 237 3.72 -10.06 0.09
C ILE A 237 4.06 -8.65 -0.40
N PHE A 238 4.51 -7.76 0.50
CA PHE A 238 4.97 -6.41 0.15
C PHE A 238 6.09 -6.44 -0.88
N LYS A 239 7.04 -7.34 -0.70
CA LYS A 239 8.22 -7.46 -1.53
C LYS A 239 7.94 -8.13 -2.88
N ILE A 240 7.06 -9.13 -2.92
CA ILE A 240 6.57 -9.67 -4.21
C ILE A 240 5.78 -8.58 -4.95
N SER A 241 5.01 -7.76 -4.24
CA SER A 241 4.28 -6.61 -4.83
C SER A 241 5.19 -5.45 -5.25
N GLU A 242 6.40 -5.35 -4.68
CA GLU A 242 7.44 -4.37 -5.04
C GLU A 242 8.11 -4.67 -6.39
N SER A 243 8.07 -5.91 -6.85
CA SER A 243 8.72 -6.29 -8.10
C SER A 243 7.94 -5.73 -9.31
N SER A 244 8.52 -4.72 -9.95
CA SER A 244 8.04 -4.14 -11.22
C SER A 244 8.01 -5.16 -12.37
N TYR A 245 8.67 -6.32 -12.22
CA TYR A 245 8.68 -7.42 -13.18
C TYR A 245 7.45 -8.33 -13.05
N LEU A 246 6.69 -8.22 -11.96
CA LEU A 246 5.55 -9.06 -11.70
C LEU A 246 4.27 -8.30 -12.06
N ASN A 247 3.64 -8.71 -13.15
CA ASN A 247 2.28 -8.31 -13.46
C ASN A 247 1.31 -8.85 -12.39
N GLU A 248 0.09 -8.30 -12.30
CA GLU A 248 -0.97 -8.81 -11.40
C GLU A 248 -1.21 -10.33 -11.55
N ASP A 249 -0.89 -10.87 -12.72
CA ASP A 249 -1.01 -12.31 -13.02
C ASP A 249 -0.04 -13.16 -12.19
N PHE A 250 1.11 -12.64 -11.79
CA PHE A 250 2.11 -13.45 -11.10
C PHE A 250 1.67 -13.86 -9.71
N LEU A 251 1.31 -12.89 -8.85
CA LEU A 251 0.84 -13.18 -7.49
C LEU A 251 -0.38 -14.10 -7.52
N THR A 252 -1.29 -13.84 -8.46
CA THR A 252 -2.49 -14.65 -8.70
C THR A 252 -2.13 -16.07 -9.13
N SER A 253 -1.22 -16.23 -10.09
CA SER A 253 -0.74 -17.52 -10.61
C SER A 253 -0.01 -18.33 -9.54
N PHE A 254 0.90 -17.69 -8.81
CA PHE A 254 1.65 -18.29 -7.71
C PHE A 254 0.69 -18.79 -6.61
N SER A 255 -0.26 -17.95 -6.22
CA SER A 255 -1.27 -18.30 -5.21
C SER A 255 -2.14 -19.48 -5.63
N LYS A 256 -2.54 -19.50 -6.91
CA LYS A 256 -3.29 -20.61 -7.49
C LYS A 256 -2.49 -21.91 -7.46
N LYS A 257 -1.22 -21.87 -7.88
CA LYS A 257 -0.31 -23.02 -7.88
C LYS A 257 -0.12 -23.62 -6.48
N ILE A 258 0.13 -22.79 -5.46
CA ILE A 258 0.23 -23.29 -4.08
C ILE A 258 -1.10 -23.83 -3.59
N SER A 259 -2.21 -23.16 -3.88
CA SER A 259 -3.54 -23.63 -3.49
C SER A 259 -3.89 -24.99 -4.11
N GLU A 260 -3.51 -25.23 -5.36
CA GLU A 260 -3.64 -26.53 -6.02
C GLU A 260 -2.76 -27.60 -5.35
N LEU A 261 -1.50 -27.28 -5.07
CA LEU A 261 -0.59 -28.20 -4.39
C LEU A 261 -1.13 -28.59 -2.99
N ARG A 262 -1.64 -27.62 -2.22
CA ARG A 262 -2.25 -27.87 -0.91
C ARG A 262 -3.44 -28.84 -1.01
N LYS A 263 -4.30 -28.70 -2.03
CA LYS A 263 -5.41 -29.63 -2.25
C LYS A 263 -4.90 -31.04 -2.49
N ILE A 264 -3.82 -31.20 -3.26
CA ILE A 264 -3.21 -32.49 -3.55
C ILE A 264 -2.63 -33.10 -2.27
N ILE A 265 -1.87 -32.33 -1.49
CA ILE A 265 -1.33 -32.76 -0.18
C ILE A 265 -2.46 -33.29 0.72
N ASN A 266 -3.56 -32.55 0.84
CA ASN A 266 -4.71 -32.98 1.64
C ASN A 266 -5.34 -34.28 1.10
N SER A 267 -5.47 -34.42 -0.21
CA SER A 267 -5.98 -35.65 -0.83
C SER A 267 -5.07 -36.85 -0.56
N VAL A 268 -3.74 -36.69 -0.67
CA VAL A 268 -2.77 -37.76 -0.36
C VAL A 268 -2.91 -38.20 1.09
N MET A 269 -3.02 -37.24 2.02
CA MET A 269 -3.23 -37.53 3.44
C MET A 269 -4.49 -38.38 3.68
N LEU A 270 -5.62 -38.03 3.04
CA LEU A 270 -6.85 -38.82 3.15
C LEU A 270 -6.69 -40.23 2.59
N VAL A 271 -5.96 -40.41 1.48
CA VAL A 271 -5.69 -41.74 0.93
C VAL A 271 -4.86 -42.57 1.92
N ILE A 272 -3.81 -41.98 2.48
CA ILE A 272 -2.96 -42.64 3.49
C ILE A 272 -3.77 -43.02 4.74
N GLU A 273 -4.62 -42.12 5.23
CA GLU A 273 -5.45 -42.37 6.41
C GLU A 273 -6.42 -43.54 6.20
N ASN A 274 -6.96 -43.68 4.99
CA ASN A 274 -7.91 -44.73 4.61
C ASN A 274 -7.26 -46.06 4.20
N GLU A 275 -5.94 -46.09 3.95
CA GLU A 275 -5.22 -47.33 3.62
C GLU A 275 -5.28 -48.32 4.80
N GLN A 276 -5.71 -49.54 4.48
CA GLN A 276 -5.95 -50.63 5.41
C GLN A 276 -4.70 -51.52 5.57
N ASP A 277 -3.91 -51.66 4.51
CA ASP A 277 -2.64 -52.39 4.58
C ASP A 277 -1.62 -51.58 5.40
N THR A 278 -1.23 -52.10 6.56
CA THR A 278 -0.32 -51.41 7.48
C THR A 278 1.07 -51.18 6.91
N ASN A 279 1.59 -52.10 6.11
CA ASN A 279 2.92 -51.98 5.52
C ASN A 279 2.89 -50.91 4.42
N LYS A 280 1.89 -50.99 3.55
CA LYS A 280 1.68 -50.02 2.48
C LYS A 280 1.39 -48.62 3.03
N LYS A 281 0.55 -48.51 4.07
CA LYS A 281 0.29 -47.26 4.78
C LYS A 281 1.57 -46.63 5.32
N GLN A 282 2.46 -47.43 5.90
CA GLN A 282 3.72 -46.94 6.43
C GLN A 282 4.70 -46.49 5.33
N GLU A 283 4.75 -47.21 4.21
CA GLU A 283 5.52 -46.80 3.04
C GLU A 283 5.02 -45.47 2.48
N MET A 284 3.71 -45.33 2.27
CA MET A 284 3.09 -44.10 1.77
C MET A 284 3.33 -42.92 2.73
N LYS A 285 3.25 -43.14 4.05
CA LYS A 285 3.59 -42.11 5.06
C LYS A 285 5.04 -41.65 4.94
N THR A 286 5.96 -42.58 4.70
CA THR A 286 7.39 -42.25 4.56
C THR A 286 7.63 -41.41 3.31
N GLN A 287 7.07 -41.82 2.16
CA GLN A 287 7.17 -41.08 0.91
C GLN A 287 6.52 -39.69 1.03
N PHE A 288 5.37 -39.60 1.70
CA PHE A 288 4.67 -38.35 1.95
C PHE A 288 5.50 -37.39 2.81
N ASN A 289 6.08 -37.87 3.91
CA ASN A 289 6.90 -37.04 4.80
C ASN A 289 8.14 -36.50 4.07
N ASN A 290 8.82 -37.33 3.27
CA ASN A 290 9.99 -36.88 2.49
C ASN A 290 9.61 -35.77 1.49
N ALA A 291 8.54 -35.99 0.71
CA ALA A 291 8.08 -34.99 -0.27
C ALA A 291 7.58 -33.69 0.40
N LYS A 292 6.95 -33.80 1.58
CA LYS A 292 6.51 -32.67 2.39
C LYS A 292 7.69 -31.87 2.95
N GLU A 293 8.70 -32.55 3.49
CA GLU A 293 9.90 -31.91 4.03
C GLU A 293 10.68 -31.15 2.94
N GLU A 294 10.87 -31.74 1.75
CA GLU A 294 11.51 -31.05 0.62
C GLU A 294 10.76 -29.78 0.20
N TYR A 295 9.42 -29.86 0.12
CA TYR A 295 8.59 -28.71 -0.23
C TYR A 295 8.61 -27.62 0.85
N GLU A 296 8.45 -28.00 2.12
CA GLU A 296 8.41 -27.07 3.24
C GLU A 296 9.75 -26.37 3.45
N SER A 297 10.87 -27.10 3.31
CA SER A 297 12.22 -26.52 3.37
C SER A 297 12.43 -25.44 2.30
N ASP A 298 11.93 -25.68 1.09
CA ASP A 298 11.99 -24.72 -0.01
C ASP A 298 11.19 -23.43 0.27
N VAL A 299 9.99 -23.58 0.84
CA VAL A 299 9.17 -22.44 1.27
C VAL A 299 9.87 -21.65 2.38
N VAL A 300 10.44 -22.33 3.37
CA VAL A 300 11.21 -21.72 4.47
C VAL A 300 12.43 -20.97 3.94
N ASN A 301 13.21 -21.59 3.04
CA ASN A 301 14.40 -20.98 2.46
C ASN A 301 14.09 -19.69 1.71
N ILE A 302 12.99 -19.66 0.95
CA ILE A 302 12.56 -18.46 0.24
C ILE A 302 12.09 -17.37 1.20
N TYR A 303 11.39 -17.77 2.26
CA TYR A 303 10.93 -16.85 3.29
C TYR A 303 12.09 -16.19 4.04
N MET A 304 13.11 -16.97 4.42
CA MET A 304 14.24 -16.49 5.23
C MET A 304 15.26 -15.69 4.45
N ASN A 305 15.58 -16.09 3.22
CA ASN A 305 16.61 -15.40 2.44
C ASN A 305 16.13 -14.11 1.78
N PHE A 306 14.84 -13.78 1.94
CA PHE A 306 14.21 -12.68 1.21
C PHE A 306 14.86 -11.31 1.47
N ASP A 307 15.27 -11.02 2.71
CA ASP A 307 15.85 -9.71 3.07
C ASP A 307 17.26 -9.48 2.46
N HIS A 308 17.96 -10.55 2.03
CA HIS A 308 19.26 -10.47 1.36
C HIS A 308 19.16 -10.35 -0.18
N MET A 309 17.95 -10.42 -0.75
CA MET A 309 17.71 -10.44 -2.21
C MET A 309 17.71 -9.06 -2.89
N LYS A 310 18.10 -7.99 -2.17
CA LYS A 310 18.00 -6.61 -2.67
C LYS A 310 18.97 -6.30 -3.82
N ASP A 311 20.07 -7.04 -3.95
CA ASP A 311 21.18 -6.72 -4.84
C ASP A 311 21.63 -7.87 -5.78
N ARG A 312 20.82 -8.93 -5.98
CA ARG A 312 21.28 -10.16 -6.69
C ARG A 312 20.27 -10.83 -7.65
N PRO A 313 20.72 -11.74 -8.55
CA PRO A 313 19.90 -12.53 -9.50
C PRO A 313 19.00 -13.61 -8.86
N GLU A 314 18.78 -13.54 -7.55
CA GLU A 314 18.20 -14.59 -6.71
C GLU A 314 16.65 -14.63 -6.76
N TRP A 315 16.02 -13.77 -7.57
CA TRP A 315 14.65 -13.98 -8.08
C TRP A 315 14.48 -15.35 -8.77
N SER A 316 15.58 -15.91 -9.28
CA SER A 316 15.66 -17.30 -9.75
C SER A 316 15.23 -18.33 -8.71
N GLN A 317 15.33 -18.06 -7.41
CA GLN A 317 14.85 -18.97 -6.36
C GLN A 317 13.32 -18.91 -6.23
N PHE A 318 12.71 -17.72 -6.32
CA PHE A 318 11.27 -17.54 -6.26
C PHE A 318 10.56 -18.03 -7.54
N LEU A 319 11.15 -17.73 -8.71
CA LEU A 319 10.77 -18.35 -9.99
C LEU A 319 11.01 -19.85 -9.97
N GLY A 320 12.13 -20.28 -9.38
CA GLY A 320 12.48 -21.67 -9.17
C GLY A 320 11.45 -22.42 -8.33
N LEU A 321 10.89 -21.83 -7.27
CA LEU A 321 9.78 -22.44 -6.54
C LEU A 321 8.54 -22.56 -7.43
N GLN A 322 8.23 -21.55 -8.23
CA GLN A 322 7.09 -21.62 -9.15
C GLN A 322 7.23 -22.77 -10.17
N GLU A 323 8.46 -23.08 -10.58
CA GLU A 323 8.80 -24.22 -11.44
C GLU A 323 8.78 -25.54 -10.65
N ARG A 324 9.35 -25.57 -9.45
CA ARG A 324 9.43 -26.75 -8.58
C ARG A 324 8.08 -27.16 -7.99
N ILE A 325 7.09 -26.26 -7.88
CA ILE A 325 5.70 -26.64 -7.53
C ILE A 325 5.17 -27.74 -8.46
N PHE A 326 5.55 -27.73 -9.75
CA PHE A 326 5.17 -28.80 -10.67
C PHE A 326 5.81 -30.15 -10.29
N LEU A 327 7.09 -30.13 -9.87
CA LEU A 327 7.80 -31.31 -9.40
C LEU A 327 7.17 -31.86 -8.12
N TYR A 328 6.89 -31.00 -7.13
CA TYR A 328 6.22 -31.42 -5.89
C TYR A 328 4.84 -32.01 -6.16
N LYS A 329 4.05 -31.38 -7.04
CA LYS A 329 2.76 -31.92 -7.49
C LYS A 329 2.90 -33.35 -8.03
N ASN A 330 3.94 -33.61 -8.83
CA ASN A 330 4.19 -34.96 -9.35
C ASN A 330 4.65 -35.93 -8.25
N SER A 331 5.51 -35.50 -7.33
CA SER A 331 5.94 -36.32 -6.19
C SER A 331 4.75 -36.76 -5.33
N PHE A 332 3.84 -35.85 -4.99
CA PHE A 332 2.64 -36.17 -4.22
C PHE A 332 1.65 -37.05 -5.01
N ASN A 333 1.42 -36.76 -6.29
CA ASN A 333 0.53 -37.59 -7.12
C ASN A 333 1.06 -39.02 -7.27
N ARG A 334 2.39 -39.20 -7.33
CA ARG A 334 3.00 -40.53 -7.45
C ARG A 334 2.60 -41.44 -6.30
N ILE A 335 2.53 -40.92 -5.07
CA ILE A 335 2.12 -41.66 -3.87
C ILE A 335 0.70 -42.25 -4.02
N ILE A 336 -0.21 -41.53 -4.71
CA ILE A 336 -1.57 -42.00 -5.00
C ILE A 336 -1.57 -43.04 -6.12
N THR A 337 -0.68 -42.92 -7.11
CA THR A 337 -0.65 -43.85 -8.26
C THR A 337 0.18 -45.11 -8.03
N SER A 338 1.08 -45.09 -7.04
CA SER A 338 1.85 -46.27 -6.60
C SER A 338 1.12 -47.10 -5.55
N SER A 339 -0.06 -46.65 -5.09
CA SER A 339 -1.01 -47.44 -4.31
C SER A 339 -1.92 -48.26 -5.21
#